data_AF-W7FIF8-F1
#
_entry.id   AF-W7FIF8-F1
#
_cell.length_a   1.000
_cell.length_b   1.000
_cell.length_c   1.000
_cell.angle_alpha   90.00
_cell.angle_beta   90.00
_cell.angle_gamma   90.00
#
_symmetry.space_group_name_H-M   'P 1'
#
loop_
_entity.id
_entity.type
_entity.pdbx_description
1 polymer ?
#
loop_
_entity_poly.entity_id
_entity_poly.type
_entity_poly.pdbx_seq_one_letter_code
_entity_poly.pdbx_strand_id
1 'polypeptide(L)'
;MKDNLNKTILILSYNGIMEESIPKFECELEFLQSLCNIDYIKHLYENKYFNDYNFINYLKYLNYWRNKPYIFYVHFPICLYVLDILNNNNTNIYFNHANSFQNFIYYLKLHWLYFSYQI
;
A
#
# COMPACT_ATOMS: atom_id res chain seq x y z
N MET A 1 46.39 -3.36 -10.18
CA MET A 1 46.42 -2.50 -8.98
C MET A 1 45.30 -1.45 -8.94
N LYS A 2 44.81 -0.92 -10.09
CA LYS A 2 43.66 0.03 -10.12
C LYS A 2 42.30 -0.61 -9.80
N ASP A 3 42.13 -1.92 -10.00
CA ASP A 3 40.83 -2.57 -9.82
C ASP A 3 40.43 -2.76 -8.35
N ASN A 4 41.41 -2.93 -7.45
CA ASN A 4 41.14 -3.01 -6.02
C ASN A 4 40.85 -1.64 -5.41
N LEU A 5 41.43 -0.56 -5.96
CA LEU A 5 41.08 0.80 -5.54
C LEU A 5 39.64 1.12 -5.93
N ASN A 6 39.21 0.73 -7.13
CA ASN A 6 37.83 0.92 -7.56
C ASN A 6 36.84 0.07 -6.76
N LYS A 7 37.20 -1.18 -6.41
CA LYS A 7 36.39 -2.03 -5.51
C LYS A 7 36.34 -1.47 -4.09
N THR A 8 37.45 -0.99 -3.55
CA THR A 8 37.50 -0.37 -2.22
C THR A 8 36.80 0.98 -2.21
N ILE A 9 36.88 1.79 -3.28
CA ILE A 9 36.09 3.02 -3.44
C ILE A 9 34.60 2.68 -3.54
N LEU A 10 34.22 1.61 -4.27
CA LEU A 10 32.85 1.11 -4.33
C LEU A 10 32.35 0.66 -2.95
N ILE A 11 33.17 -0.08 -2.19
CA ILE A 11 32.85 -0.58 -0.86
C ILE A 11 32.79 0.57 0.16
N LEU A 12 33.68 1.55 0.06
CA LEU A 12 33.67 2.75 0.91
C LEU A 12 32.51 3.70 0.57
N SER A 13 32.09 3.77 -0.70
CA SER A 13 30.86 4.48 -1.09
C SER A 13 29.60 3.73 -0.66
N TYR A 14 29.64 2.39 -0.63
CA TYR A 14 28.51 1.56 -0.16
C TYR A 14 28.33 1.66 1.36
N ASN A 15 29.43 1.72 2.11
CA ASN A 15 29.37 1.72 3.58
C ASN A 15 29.04 3.11 4.17
N GLY A 16 28.93 4.16 3.35
CA GLY A 16 28.65 5.54 3.76
C GLY A 16 27.25 6.07 3.39
N ILE A 17 26.44 5.27 2.69
CA ILE A 17 25.03 5.59 2.36
C ILE A 17 24.18 4.65 3.21
N MET A 18 24.13 4.93 4.51
CA MET A 18 23.30 4.18 5.43
C MET A 18 21.84 4.64 5.28
N GLU A 19 20.98 3.66 5.00
CA GLU A 19 19.59 3.73 4.52
C GLU A 19 19.47 4.00 3.01
N GLU A 20 19.62 2.93 2.22
CA GLU A 20 19.11 2.85 0.85
C GLU A 20 17.69 3.43 0.82
N SER A 21 17.52 4.63 0.26
CA SER A 21 16.21 5.16 -0.03
C SER A 21 15.57 4.20 -1.03
N ILE A 22 14.69 3.31 -0.56
CA ILE A 22 13.79 2.56 -1.44
C ILE A 22 13.21 3.61 -2.40
N PRO A 23 13.33 3.41 -3.73
CA PRO A 23 12.88 4.41 -4.67
C PRO A 23 11.42 4.70 -4.35
N LYS A 24 11.07 5.98 -4.21
CA LYS A 24 9.75 6.45 -3.75
C LYS A 24 8.59 5.71 -4.44
N PHE A 25 8.77 5.37 -5.72
CA PHE A 25 7.87 4.56 -6.51
C PHE A 25 7.58 3.16 -5.93
N GLU A 26 8.61 2.40 -5.55
CA GLU A 26 8.46 1.06 -4.97
C GLU A 26 7.82 1.14 -3.59
N CYS A 27 8.22 2.10 -2.75
CA CYS A 27 7.56 2.38 -1.47
C CYS A 27 6.07 2.67 -1.64
N GLU A 28 5.70 3.52 -2.59
CA GLU A 28 4.30 3.87 -2.86
C GLU A 28 3.50 2.68 -3.37
N LEU A 29 4.12 1.84 -4.21
CA LEU A 29 3.51 0.62 -4.74
C LEU A 29 3.28 -0.42 -3.63
N GLU A 30 4.29 -0.68 -2.81
CA GLU A 30 4.19 -1.58 -1.66
C GLU A 30 3.16 -1.08 -0.67
N PHE A 31 3.15 0.22 -0.37
CA PHE A 31 2.14 0.83 0.48
C PHE A 31 0.74 0.64 -0.10
N LEU A 32 0.53 0.93 -1.39
CA LEU A 32 -0.76 0.74 -2.04
C LEU A 32 -1.21 -0.72 -1.92
N GLN A 33 -0.33 -1.67 -2.22
CA GLN A 33 -0.63 -3.10 -2.16
C GLN A 33 -0.88 -3.59 -0.73
N SER A 34 -0.22 -3.00 0.26
CA SER A 34 -0.45 -3.31 1.68
C SER A 34 -1.86 -2.97 2.15
N LEU A 35 -2.57 -2.05 1.45
CA LEU A 35 -3.98 -1.77 1.74
C LEU A 35 -4.90 -2.97 1.48
N CYS A 36 -4.46 -4.00 0.76
CA CYS A 36 -5.20 -5.27 0.69
C CYS A 36 -5.30 -5.97 2.05
N ASN A 37 -4.35 -5.72 2.96
CA ASN A 37 -4.35 -6.30 4.28
C ASN A 37 -5.26 -5.50 5.22
N ILE A 38 -6.39 -6.09 5.60
CA ILE A 38 -7.39 -5.41 6.43
C ILE A 38 -6.89 -5.21 7.87
N ASP A 39 -6.06 -6.12 8.39
CA ASP A 39 -5.46 -5.93 9.72
C ASP A 39 -4.54 -4.70 9.73
N TYR A 40 -3.88 -4.42 8.61
CA TYR A 40 -3.10 -3.19 8.46
C TYR A 40 -3.99 -1.95 8.39
N ILE A 41 -5.10 -1.98 7.65
CA ILE A 41 -6.08 -0.87 7.65
C ILE A 41 -6.62 -0.64 9.07
N LYS A 42 -6.93 -1.70 9.81
CA LYS A 42 -7.39 -1.62 11.18
C LYS A 42 -6.34 -0.94 12.06
N HIS A 43 -5.08 -1.32 11.92
CA HIS A 43 -3.97 -0.65 12.61
C HIS A 43 -3.88 0.85 12.26
N LEU A 44 -4.03 1.21 10.98
CA LEU A 44 -4.05 2.61 10.55
C LEU A 44 -5.23 3.39 11.18
N TYR A 45 -6.38 2.73 11.32
CA TYR A 45 -7.56 3.30 11.94
C TYR A 45 -7.40 3.51 13.45
N GLU A 46 -6.89 2.50 14.16
CA GLU A 46 -6.63 2.58 15.61
C GLU A 46 -5.61 3.68 15.94
N ASN A 47 -4.61 3.89 15.08
CA ASN A 47 -3.64 4.97 15.20
C ASN A 47 -4.14 6.34 14.73
N LYS A 48 -5.41 6.45 14.30
CA LYS A 48 -6.06 7.71 13.90
C LYS A 48 -5.45 8.41 12.68
N TYR A 49 -4.79 7.68 11.78
CA TYR A 49 -4.24 8.27 10.55
C TYR A 49 -5.33 8.87 9.63
N PHE A 50 -6.54 8.31 9.64
CA PHE A 50 -7.68 8.82 8.88
C PHE A 50 -8.26 10.14 9.41
N ASN A 51 -7.77 10.66 10.54
CA ASN A 51 -8.13 11.99 11.02
C ASN A 51 -7.19 13.08 10.48
N ASP A 52 -6.02 12.70 9.96
CA ASP A 52 -5.06 13.65 9.39
C ASP A 52 -5.42 13.97 7.93
N TYR A 53 -5.58 15.26 7.64
CA TYR A 53 -5.85 15.76 6.29
C TYR A 53 -4.73 15.42 5.31
N ASN A 54 -3.47 15.44 5.76
CA ASN A 54 -2.33 15.13 4.91
C ASN A 54 -2.38 13.67 4.43
N PHE A 55 -2.75 12.76 5.32
CA PHE A 55 -2.88 11.34 5.00
C PHE A 55 -4.05 11.10 4.03
N ILE A 56 -5.20 11.73 4.24
CA ILE A 56 -6.33 11.64 3.30
C ILE A 56 -5.93 12.17 1.92
N ASN A 57 -5.20 13.29 1.86
CA ASN A 57 -4.72 13.84 0.59
C ASN A 57 -3.71 12.90 -0.10
N TYR A 58 -2.90 12.18 0.68
CA TYR A 58 -2.00 11.16 0.17
C TYR A 58 -2.76 9.95 -0.41
N LEU A 59 -3.83 9.49 0.23
CA LEU A 59 -4.71 8.45 -0.34
C LEU A 59 -5.38 8.90 -1.65
N LYS A 60 -5.73 10.18 -1.77
CA LYS A 60 -6.23 10.74 -3.03
C LYS A 60 -5.15 10.76 -4.10
N TYR A 61 -3.92 11.14 -3.74
CA TYR A 61 -2.77 11.12 -4.63
C TYR A 61 -2.55 9.73 -5.24
N LEU A 62 -2.63 8.66 -4.44
CA LEU A 62 -2.45 7.28 -4.90
C LEU A 62 -3.44 6.82 -6.00
N ASN A 63 -4.50 7.57 -6.30
CA ASN A 63 -5.36 7.25 -7.44
C ASN A 63 -4.63 7.34 -8.80
N TYR A 64 -3.43 7.95 -8.87
CA TYR A 64 -2.64 7.96 -10.11
C TYR A 64 -2.30 6.54 -10.60
N TRP A 65 -2.20 5.56 -9.69
CA TRP A 65 -1.92 4.16 -10.00
C TRP A 65 -2.97 3.50 -10.90
N ARG A 66 -4.18 4.08 -11.00
CA ARG A 66 -5.26 3.60 -11.89
C ARG A 66 -4.98 3.86 -13.37
N ASN A 67 -4.18 4.86 -13.66
CA ASN A 67 -3.92 5.29 -15.04
C ASN A 67 -2.79 4.47 -15.65
N LYS A 68 -2.83 4.28 -16.98
CA LYS A 68 -1.70 3.75 -17.73
C LYS A 68 -0.54 4.75 -17.68
N PRO A 69 0.73 4.30 -17.58
CA PRO A 69 1.21 2.92 -17.56
C PRO A 69 1.28 2.28 -16.15
N TYR A 70 1.01 3.03 -15.08
CA TYR A 70 1.23 2.61 -13.70
C TYR A 70 0.40 1.40 -13.28
N ILE A 71 -0.81 1.29 -13.82
CA ILE A 71 -1.73 0.17 -13.53
C ILE A 71 -1.11 -1.21 -13.81
N PHE A 72 -0.16 -1.31 -14.75
CA PHE A 72 0.48 -2.57 -15.10
C PHE A 72 1.41 -3.11 -14.00
N TYR A 73 1.82 -2.27 -13.05
CA TYR A 73 2.67 -2.67 -11.91
C TYR A 73 1.86 -3.15 -10.70
N VAL A 74 0.54 -2.95 -10.70
CA VAL A 74 -0.34 -3.33 -9.59
C VAL A 74 -0.64 -4.82 -9.65
N HIS A 75 -0.07 -5.59 -8.72
CA HIS A 75 -0.26 -7.05 -8.67
C HIS A 75 -1.60 -7.45 -8.03
N PHE A 76 -2.07 -6.67 -7.05
CA PHE A 76 -3.29 -6.95 -6.31
C PHE A 76 -4.39 -5.95 -6.68
N PRO A 77 -5.29 -6.24 -7.65
CA PRO A 77 -6.28 -5.27 -8.10
C PRO A 77 -7.26 -4.82 -7.00
N ILE A 78 -7.45 -5.67 -5.98
CA ILE A 78 -8.28 -5.39 -4.81
C ILE A 78 -7.82 -4.13 -4.06
N CYS A 79 -6.52 -3.80 -4.07
CA CYS A 79 -6.02 -2.63 -3.35
C CYS A 79 -6.65 -1.33 -3.85
N LEU A 80 -6.95 -1.25 -5.14
CA LEU A 80 -7.61 -0.09 -5.74
C LEU A 80 -9.06 0.01 -5.26
N TYR A 81 -9.78 -1.11 -5.19
CA TYR A 81 -11.14 -1.11 -4.64
C TYR A 81 -11.18 -0.68 -3.17
N VAL A 82 -10.22 -1.17 -2.38
CA VAL A 82 -10.05 -0.71 -0.98
C VAL A 82 -9.74 0.78 -0.94
N LEU A 83 -8.86 1.28 -1.81
CA LEU A 83 -8.53 2.70 -1.89
C LEU A 83 -9.78 3.57 -2.17
N ASP A 84 -10.71 3.11 -3.01
CA ASP A 84 -11.98 3.81 -3.24
C ASP A 84 -12.83 3.85 -1.98
N ILE A 85 -12.93 2.72 -1.28
CA ILE A 85 -13.64 2.65 -0.01
C ILE A 85 -13.03 3.66 0.96
N LEU A 86 -11.72 3.65 1.15
CA LEU A 86 -11.01 4.55 2.07
C LEU A 86 -11.12 6.04 1.70
N ASN A 87 -11.28 6.37 0.43
CA ASN A 87 -11.47 7.75 -0.02
C ASN A 87 -12.93 8.25 0.12
N ASN A 88 -13.89 7.38 0.42
CA ASN A 88 -15.28 7.78 0.63
C ASN A 88 -15.46 8.53 1.95
N ASN A 89 -16.33 9.55 1.94
CA ASN A 89 -16.64 10.36 3.14
C ASN A 89 -17.31 9.56 4.27
N ASN A 90 -17.86 8.39 3.96
CA ASN A 90 -18.60 7.55 4.91
C ASN A 90 -17.71 6.51 5.63
N THR A 91 -16.40 6.50 5.38
CA THR A 91 -15.45 5.53 5.95
C THR A 91 -15.43 5.52 7.46
N ASN A 92 -15.38 6.69 8.07
CA ASN A 92 -15.36 6.81 9.54
C ASN A 92 -16.63 6.24 10.17
N ILE A 93 -17.78 6.42 9.50
CA ILE A 93 -19.06 5.86 9.94
C ILE A 93 -19.01 4.34 9.81
N TYR A 94 -18.52 3.83 8.69
CA TYR A 94 -18.38 2.40 8.43
C TYR A 94 -17.47 1.73 9.47
N PHE A 95 -16.27 2.26 9.73
CA PHE A 95 -15.31 1.66 10.67
C PHE A 95 -15.74 1.74 12.14
N ASN A 96 -16.61 2.68 12.50
CA ASN A 96 -17.12 2.78 13.87
C ASN A 96 -18.06 1.62 14.25
N HIS A 97 -18.61 0.88 13.28
CA HIS A 97 -19.43 -0.30 13.58
C HIS A 97 -18.55 -1.48 14.03
N ALA A 98 -18.93 -2.11 15.15
CA ALA A 98 -18.15 -3.14 15.84
C ALA A 98 -17.73 -4.36 15.00
N ASN A 99 -18.48 -4.69 13.93
CA ASN A 99 -18.23 -5.84 13.05
C ASN A 99 -17.71 -5.46 11.65
N SER A 100 -17.42 -4.19 11.39
CA SER A 100 -17.08 -3.75 10.03
C SER A 100 -15.84 -4.41 9.48
N PHE A 101 -14.74 -4.46 10.24
CA PHE A 101 -13.51 -5.10 9.79
C PHE A 101 -13.69 -6.61 9.54
N GLN A 102 -14.48 -7.30 10.38
CA GLN A 102 -14.78 -8.72 10.20
C GLN A 102 -15.63 -8.98 8.94
N ASN A 103 -16.63 -8.14 8.70
CA ASN A 103 -17.41 -8.19 7.48
C ASN A 103 -16.53 -7.93 6.25
N PHE A 104 -15.60 -6.98 6.36
CA PHE A 104 -14.68 -6.65 5.28
C PHE A 104 -13.76 -7.84 4.93
N ILE A 105 -13.21 -8.51 5.95
CA ILE A 105 -12.42 -9.75 5.79
C ILE A 105 -13.26 -10.83 5.12
N TYR A 106 -14.51 -11.00 5.59
CA TYR A 106 -15.43 -11.97 5.04
C TYR A 106 -15.72 -11.72 3.55
N TYR A 107 -16.00 -10.47 3.17
CA TYR A 107 -16.25 -10.11 1.77
C TYR A 107 -15.02 -10.33 0.88
N LEU A 108 -13.82 -9.97 1.34
CA LEU A 108 -12.60 -10.28 0.59
C LEU A 108 -12.43 -11.80 0.44
N LYS A 109 -12.63 -12.58 1.51
CA LYS A 109 -12.54 -14.04 1.45
C LYS A 109 -13.53 -14.64 0.46
N LEU A 110 -14.78 -14.18 0.47
CA LEU A 110 -15.79 -14.60 -0.50
C LEU A 110 -15.41 -14.25 -1.93
N HIS A 111 -14.88 -13.05 -2.16
CA HIS A 111 -14.38 -12.64 -3.46
C HIS A 111 -13.28 -13.60 -3.94
N TRP A 112 -12.26 -13.85 -3.13
CA TRP A 112 -11.19 -14.81 -3.45
C TRP A 112 -11.73 -16.22 -3.76
N LEU A 113 -12.66 -16.73 -2.92
CA LEU A 113 -13.30 -18.02 -3.17
C LEU A 113 -14.01 -18.02 -4.52
N TYR A 114 -14.83 -17.01 -4.81
CA TYR A 114 -15.55 -16.92 -6.08
C TYR A 114 -14.62 -16.96 -7.30
N PHE A 115 -13.54 -16.16 -7.31
CA PHE A 115 -12.57 -16.17 -8.41
C PHE A 115 -11.79 -17.48 -8.52
N SER A 116 -11.55 -18.17 -7.40
CA SER A 116 -10.89 -19.49 -7.44
C SER A 116 -11.74 -20.59 -8.09
N TYR A 117 -13.07 -20.46 -8.07
CA TYR A 117 -14.00 -21.42 -8.68
C TYR A 117 -14.34 -21.11 -10.15
N GLN A 118 -13.87 -19.99 -10.69
CA GLN A 118 -14.06 -19.63 -12.11
C GLN A 118 -12.97 -20.19 -13.04
N ILE A 119 -12.06 -21.01 -12.49
CA ILE A 119 -11.02 -21.76 -13.20
C ILE A 119 -11.48 -23.22 -13.31
#